data_AF-A0A3M1WLS9-F1
#
_entry.id   AF-A0A3M1WLS9-F1
#
_cell.length_a   1.000
_cell.length_b   1.000
_cell.length_c   1.000
_cell.angle_alpha   90.00
_cell.angle_beta   90.00
_cell.angle_gamma   90.00
#
_symmetry.space_group_name_H-M   'P 1'
#
loop_
_entity.id
_entity.type
_entity.pdbx_description
1 polymer ?
#
loop_
_entity_poly.entity_id
_entity_poly.type
_entity_poly.pdbx_seq_one_letter_code
_entity_poly.pdbx_strand_id
1 'polypeptide(L)' 'ASVERRRYRADEPLFLTRREDTLLEARAAIDYTGWYRWHVNPYVQWSDNRSNIVINDYDRWMAGLEVRRDFR' A
#
# COMPACT_ATOMS: atom_id res chain seq x y z
N ALA A 1 7.17 -7.48 1.49
CA ALA A 1 6.60 -6.81 2.68
C ALA A 1 7.53 -5.68 3.07
N SER A 2 6.98 -4.53 3.43
CA SER A 2 7.70 -3.33 3.89
C SER A 2 7.17 -2.90 5.25
N VAL A 3 8.05 -2.29 6.04
CA VAL A 3 7.72 -1.66 7.32
C VAL A 3 8.32 -0.28 7.30
N GLU A 4 7.50 0.74 7.54
CA GLU A 4 7.93 2.12 7.60
C GLU A 4 7.45 2.78 8.89
N ARG A 5 8.35 3.47 9.58
CA ARG A 5 8.02 4.26 10.77
C ARG A 5 8.27 5.74 10.48
N ARG A 6 7.23 6.57 10.63
CA ARG A 6 7.29 8.01 10.41
C ARG A 6 7.02 8.74 11.71
N ARG A 7 7.97 9.59 12.11
CA ARG A 7 7.81 10.53 13.23
C ARG A 7 7.87 11.95 12.70
N TYR A 8 6.78 12.69 12.86
CA TYR A 8 6.70 14.08 12.41
C TYR A 8 7.23 15.01 13.51
N ARG A 9 8.07 15.98 13.12
CA ARG A 9 8.74 16.90 14.06
C ARG A 9 7.91 18.12 14.45
N ALA A 10 6.79 18.34 13.77
CA ALA A 10 5.85 19.43 14.05
C ALA A 10 4.52 18.84 14.54
N ASP A 11 3.80 19.61 15.34
CA ASP A 11 2.47 19.24 15.80
C ASP A 11 1.49 19.28 14.61
N GLU A 12 0.64 18.26 14.50
CA GLU A 12 -0.42 18.24 13.51
C GLU A 12 -1.45 19.33 13.86
N PRO A 13 -1.64 20.37 13.02
CA PRO A 13 -2.42 21.55 13.37
C PRO A 13 -3.89 21.28 13.71
N LEU A 14 -4.45 20.18 13.20
CA LEU A 14 -5.84 19.78 13.47
C LEU A 14 -6.03 19.12 14.85
N PHE A 15 -4.97 18.53 15.40
CA PHE A 15 -5.04 17.71 16.62
C PHE A 15 -4.06 18.16 17.72
N LEU A 16 -3.24 19.19 17.44
CA LEU A 16 -2.24 19.78 18.34
C LEU A 16 -1.33 18.74 19.01
N THR A 17 -1.00 17.68 18.28
CA THR A 17 -0.16 16.57 18.75
C THR A 17 0.83 16.15 17.67
N ARG A 18 2.01 15.65 18.06
CA ARG A 18 3.00 15.15 17.09
C ARG A 18 2.51 13.84 16.50
N ARG A 19 2.40 13.78 15.18
CA ARG A 19 1.98 12.56 14.49
C ARG A 19 3.08 11.51 14.53
N GLU A 20 2.74 10.32 15.02
CA GLU A 20 3.58 9.13 14.97
C GLU A 20 2.82 8.03 14.25
N ASP A 21 3.36 7.59 13.11
CA ASP A 21 2.75 6.58 12.25
C ASP A 21 3.70 5.38 12.11
N THR A 22 3.14 4.17 12.21
CA THR A 22 3.81 2.93 11.82
C THR A 22 2.99 2.25 10.75
N LEU A 23 3.55 2.19 9.54
CA LEU A 23 2.93 1.58 8.37
C LEU A 23 3.56 0.22 8.09
N LEU A 24 2.71 -0.79 8.00
CA LEU A 24 3.04 -2.14 7.59
C LEU A 24 2.37 -2.41 6.25
N GLU A 25 3.12 -2.90 5.27
CA GLU A 25 2.55 -3.27 3.98
C GLU A 25 3.03 -4.64 3.53
N ALA A 26 2.09 -5.44 3.05
CA ALA A 26 2.35 -6.72 2.42
C ALA A 26 1.66 -6.75 1.06
N ARG A 27 2.39 -7.18 0.03
CA ARG A 27 1.84 -7.39 -1.32
C ARG A 27 2.28 -8.74 -1.82
N ALA A 28 1.33 -9.48 -2.39
CA ALA A 28 1.54 -10.71 -3.12
C ALA A 28 0.98 -10.52 -4.53
N ALA A 29 1.74 -10.97 -5.53
CA ALA A 29 1.37 -10.88 -6.93
C ALA A 29 1.84 -12.12 -7.67
N ILE A 30 1.10 -12.52 -8.69
CA ILE A 30 1.49 -13.60 -9.61
C ILE A 30 1.81 -12.94 -10.95
N ASP A 31 3.03 -13.09 -11.44
CA ASP A 31 3.38 -12.62 -12.78
C ASP A 31 3.15 -13.74 -13.80
N TYR A 32 2.19 -13.54 -14.69
CA TYR A 32 1.95 -14.46 -15.80
C TYR A 32 2.23 -13.76 -17.13
N THR A 33 3.27 -14.22 -17.80
CA THR A 33 3.57 -13.84 -19.18
C THR A 33 3.18 -15.01 -20.07
N GLY A 34 2.11 -14.88 -20.85
CA GLY A 34 1.57 -15.98 -21.65
C GLY A 34 0.71 -15.54 -22.83
N TRP A 35 0.53 -16.47 -23.77
CA TRP A 35 -0.19 -16.43 -25.05
C TRP A 35 -0.43 -15.05 -25.68
N TYR A 36 0.15 -14.82 -26.86
CA TYR A 36 -0.10 -13.62 -27.69
C TYR A 36 0.33 -12.29 -27.05
N ARG A 37 1.45 -12.28 -26.32
CA ARG A 37 2.10 -11.05 -25.81
C ARG A 37 1.26 -10.32 -24.76
N TRP A 38 0.51 -11.07 -23.97
CA TRP A 38 -0.21 -10.55 -22.83
C TRP A 38 0.56 -10.85 -21.54
N HIS A 39 0.61 -9.83 -20.69
CA HIS A 39 1.11 -9.88 -19.33
C HIS A 39 -0.08 -9.69 -18.41
N VAL A 40 -0.27 -10.61 -17.49
CA VAL A 40 -1.39 -10.61 -16.54
C VAL A 40 -0.80 -10.75 -15.14
N ASN A 41 -1.11 -9.79 -14.28
CA ASN A 41 -0.59 -9.72 -12.93
C ASN A 41 -1.74 -9.50 -11.93
N PRO A 42 -2.41 -10.58 -11.47
CA PRO A 42 -3.30 -10.48 -10.32
C PRO A 42 -2.48 -10.21 -9.06
N TYR A 43 -2.96 -9.33 -8.20
CA TYR A 43 -2.30 -8.98 -6.96
C TYR A 43 -3.30 -8.76 -5.81
N VAL A 44 -2.80 -8.99 -4.61
CA VAL A 44 -3.46 -8.61 -3.35
C VAL A 44 -2.45 -7.84 -2.51
N GLN A 45 -2.91 -6.75 -1.91
CA GLN A 45 -2.15 -5.88 -1.04
C GLN A 45 -2.91 -5.66 0.26
N TRP A 46 -2.20 -5.74 1.36
CA TRP A 46 -2.65 -5.39 2.69
C TRP A 46 -1.76 -4.27 3.24
N SER A 47 -2.40 -3.26 3.82
CA SER A 47 -1.71 -2.14 4.47
C SER A 47 -2.38 -1.87 5.82
N ASP A 48 -1.58 -1.87 6.90
CA ASP A 48 -1.97 -1.49 8.26
C ASP A 48 -1.17 -0.26 8.68
N ASN A 49 -1.87 0.85 8.93
CA ASN A 49 -1.25 2.07 9.43
C ASN A 49 -1.76 2.36 10.82
N ARG A 50 -0.86 2.23 11.80
CA ARG A 50 -1.14 2.58 13.19
C ARG A 50 -0.69 4.01 13.44
N SER A 51 -1.66 4.90 13.63
CA SER A 51 -1.44 6.31 13.89
C SER A 51 -2.00 6.72 15.25
N ASN A 52 -1.38 7.70 15.90
CA ASN A 52 -1.99 8.37 17.05
C ASN A 52 -3.15 9.31 16.67
N ILE A 53 -3.38 9.51 15.37
CA ILE A 53 -4.45 10.35 14.83
C ILE A 53 -5.47 9.45 14.13
N VAL A 54 -6.70 9.41 14.67
CA VAL A 54 -7.74 8.42 14.29
C VAL A 54 -8.09 8.45 12.81
N ILE A 55 -8.03 9.61 12.15
CA ILE A 55 -8.34 9.73 10.71
C ILE A 55 -7.28 9.08 9.81
N ASN A 56 -6.07 8.87 10.34
CA ASN A 56 -4.97 8.22 9.65
C ASN A 56 -4.78 6.76 10.10
N ASP A 57 -5.52 6.29 11.11
CA ASP A 57 -5.52 4.90 11.54
C ASP A 57 -6.37 4.07 10.58
N TYR A 58 -5.77 3.07 9.92
CA TYR A 58 -6.51 2.24 8.96
C TYR A 58 -5.92 0.84 8.78
N ASP A 59 -6.81 -0.12 8.52
CA ASP A 59 -6.50 -1.42 7.91
C ASP A 59 -7.16 -1.45 6.53
N ARG A 60 -6.38 -1.80 5.50
CA ARG A 60 -6.85 -1.80 4.12
C ARG A 60 -6.40 -3.05 3.37
N TRP A 61 -7.37 -3.73 2.77
CA TRP A 61 -7.15 -4.76 1.78
C TRP A 61 -7.50 -4.23 0.39
N MET A 62 -6.62 -4.47 -0.57
CA MET A 62 -6.83 -4.15 -1.98
C MET A 62 -6.50 -5.37 -2.82
N ALA A 63 -7.40 -5.74 -3.73
CA ALA A 63 -7.15 -6.76 -4.74
C ALA A 63 -7.28 -6.10 -6.10
N GLY A 64 -6.45 -6.53 -7.06
CA GLY A 64 -6.48 -5.99 -8.39
C GLY A 64 -5.91 -6.94 -9.42
N LEU A 65 -6.11 -6.57 -10.69
CA LEU A 65 -5.61 -7.28 -11.84
C LEU A 65 -5.00 -6.26 -12.79
N GLU A 66 -3.71 -6.38 -13.04
CA GLU A 66 -3.02 -5.61 -14.07
C GLU A 66 -2.94 -6.45 -15.34
N VAL A 67 -3.37 -5.89 -16.47
CA VAL A 67 -3.30 -6.55 -17.78
C VAL A 67 -2.59 -5.61 -18.74
N ARG A 68 -1.54 -6.11 -19.38
CA ARG A 68 -0.75 -5.37 -20.36
C ARG A 68 -0.62 -6.20 -21.64
N ARG A 69 -0.74 -5.55 -22.79
CA ARG A 69 -0.47 -6.16 -24.10
C ARG A 69 0.75 -5.50 -24.72
N ASP A 70 1.68 -6.31 -25.20
CA ASP A 70 2.81 -5.82 -25.99
C ASP A 70 2.49 -5.90 -27.49
N PHE A 71 2.64 -4.77 -28.18
CA PHE A 71 2.23 -4.59 -29.59
C PHE A 71 3.38 -4.72 -30.60
N ARG A 72 4.60 -4.96 -30.13
CA ARG A 72 5.83 -4.82 -30.94
C ARG A 72 6.04 -5.93 -31.94
#